data_AF-A0A1F6NRF2-F1
#
_entry.id   AF-A0A1F6NRF2-F1
#
_cell.length_a   1.000
_cell.length_b   1.000
_cell.length_c   1.000
_cell.angle_alpha   90.00
_cell.angle_beta   90.00
_cell.angle_gamma   90.00
#
_symmetry.space_group_name_H-M   'P 1'
#
loop_
_entity.id
_entity.type
_entity.pdbx_description
1 polymer ?
#
loop_
_entity_poly.entity_id
_entity_poly.type
_entity_poly.pdbx_seq_one_letter_code
_entity_poly.pdbx_strand_id
1 'polypeptide(L)'
;MASLDVQGGPSCPQCGTPAHIGCEHSRSIQESSSKEEGGKITKEKLLDMQNLEIELKADFTAVIESLKQKTGANLQARPEGFHITVVGPTEKEVLKILTDEQIEELQKINAQIQSGEGVEIKGIGFIDGSDQEKYKMRDLDKEKKTAFLALDIPALQEFRAKIGLPPKYFHATLGFESADIHFQVIGQEEFKPGKFKDKTAPIPKEADESFDEIFATLPEINYGGLSGQIKERKEATPVKAPEEKKEKRITKEYDIEKFRGLLVGLVESGKSGNIAMGDIDRIVDIVISDPGSLGKELRGDFRFVKSILEESEKK
;
A
#
# COMPACT_ATOMS: atom_id res chain seq x y z
N MET A 1 -19.14 3.12 72.22
CA MET A 1 -18.80 4.40 71.55
C MET A 1 -17.39 4.28 70.98
N ALA A 2 -17.13 4.94 69.83
CA ALA A 2 -16.00 4.83 68.88
C ALA A 2 -16.37 3.93 67.67
N SER A 3 -17.06 4.45 66.65
CA SER A 3 -16.66 5.37 65.55
C SER A 3 -15.77 4.70 64.50
N LEU A 4 -16.34 4.59 63.29
CA LEU A 4 -15.78 4.10 62.03
C LEU A 4 -14.69 5.03 61.49
N ASP A 5 -13.75 4.47 60.74
CA ASP A 5 -13.24 5.12 59.51
C ASP A 5 -12.99 4.03 58.45
N VAL A 6 -13.86 3.99 57.44
CA VAL A 6 -13.71 3.18 56.22
C VAL A 6 -13.11 4.09 55.16
N GLN A 7 -11.87 3.82 54.75
CA GLN A 7 -11.22 4.53 53.66
C GLN A 7 -11.93 4.21 52.33
N GLY A 8 -12.41 5.27 51.67
CA GLY A 8 -13.15 5.19 50.40
C GLY A 8 -12.24 4.80 49.23
N GLY A 9 -12.69 3.81 48.46
CA GLY A 9 -12.08 3.42 47.19
C GLY A 9 -12.34 4.44 46.06
N PRO A 10 -11.62 4.36 44.94
CA PRO A 10 -11.75 5.28 43.82
C PRO A 10 -13.16 5.22 43.21
N SER A 11 -13.78 6.38 43.05
CA SER A 11 -15.09 6.57 42.41
C SER A 11 -14.94 7.03 40.96
N CYS A 12 -15.95 6.75 40.13
CA CYS A 12 -15.97 7.16 38.72
C CYS A 12 -15.92 8.70 38.59
N PRO A 13 -14.99 9.28 37.80
CA PRO A 13 -14.79 10.73 37.73
C PRO A 13 -15.94 11.50 37.04
N GLN A 14 -16.91 10.81 36.41
CA GLN A 14 -18.06 11.46 35.77
C GLN A 14 -19.37 11.39 36.58
N CYS A 15 -19.51 10.43 37.50
CA CYS A 15 -20.78 10.25 38.22
C CYS A 15 -20.63 9.86 39.70
N GLY A 16 -19.41 9.75 40.22
CA GLY A 16 -19.15 9.61 41.67
C GLY A 16 -19.61 8.30 42.31
N THR A 17 -20.02 7.28 41.55
CA THR A 17 -20.51 6.02 42.10
C THR A 17 -19.37 5.09 42.54
N PRO A 18 -19.48 4.39 43.69
CA PRO A 18 -18.50 3.39 44.14
C PRO A 18 -18.47 2.14 43.25
N ALA A 19 -17.29 1.58 43.00
CA ALA A 19 -17.01 0.53 42.01
C ALA A 19 -17.74 -0.83 42.18
N HIS A 20 -18.57 -1.02 43.21
CA HIS A 20 -19.24 -2.29 43.50
C HIS A 20 -20.74 -2.33 43.15
N ILE A 21 -21.28 -1.29 42.52
CA ILE A 21 -22.66 -1.29 42.02
C ILE A 21 -22.61 -1.08 40.51
N GLY A 22 -23.02 -2.11 39.76
CA GLY A 22 -23.04 -2.12 38.30
C GLY A 22 -23.78 -0.91 37.74
N CYS A 23 -23.04 -0.03 37.06
CA CYS A 23 -23.59 1.16 36.44
C CYS A 23 -24.24 0.78 35.11
N GLU A 24 -25.55 0.98 34.97
CA GLU A 24 -26.30 0.72 33.74
C GLU A 24 -26.01 1.74 32.61
N HIS A 25 -24.99 2.59 32.75
CA HIS A 25 -24.42 3.37 31.64
C HIS A 25 -23.38 2.58 30.82
N SER A 26 -23.16 1.30 31.14
CA SER A 26 -22.30 0.38 30.38
C SER A 26 -23.01 -0.34 29.22
N ARG A 27 -24.17 0.13 28.76
CA ARG A 27 -24.93 -0.43 27.62
C ARG A 27 -25.35 0.64 26.61
N SER A 28 -24.38 1.27 25.94
CA SER A 28 -24.64 1.97 24.67
C SER A 28 -23.43 2.12 23.74
N ILE A 29 -22.35 1.37 23.98
CA ILE A 29 -21.28 1.18 22.98
C ILE A 29 -21.17 -0.32 22.67
N GLN A 30 -22.30 -0.88 22.28
CA GLN A 30 -22.39 -2.13 21.54
C GLN A 30 -23.38 -1.84 20.41
N GLU A 31 -22.88 -1.33 19.29
CA GLU A 31 -23.46 -1.46 17.94
C GLU A 31 -22.71 -0.57 16.94
N SER A 32 -21.53 -1.02 16.54
CA SER A 32 -20.97 -0.89 15.17
C SER A 32 -19.59 -1.55 15.12
N SER A 33 -19.49 -2.74 15.71
CA SER A 33 -18.44 -3.69 15.40
C SER A 33 -19.19 -4.92 14.91
N SER A 34 -19.63 -4.86 13.65
CA SER A 34 -19.76 -6.09 12.89
C SER A 34 -18.47 -6.86 13.12
N LYS A 35 -18.56 -8.03 13.77
CA LYS A 35 -17.58 -9.09 13.58
C LYS A 35 -17.58 -9.36 12.07
N GLU A 36 -16.77 -8.62 11.33
CA GLU A 36 -16.30 -9.11 10.04
C GLU A 36 -15.59 -10.42 10.36
N GLU A 37 -15.97 -11.49 9.68
CA GLU A 37 -15.15 -12.70 9.59
C GLU A 37 -13.79 -12.28 9.01
N GLY A 38 -12.88 -11.89 9.89
CA GLY A 38 -11.53 -11.47 9.57
C GLY A 38 -10.79 -12.64 8.94
N GLY A 39 -10.80 -12.71 7.61
CA GLY A 39 -10.02 -13.72 6.90
C GLY A 39 -10.54 -14.11 5.53
N LYS A 40 -11.78 -13.80 5.15
CA LYS A 40 -12.25 -14.14 3.79
C LYS A 40 -11.76 -13.12 2.76
N ILE A 41 -10.84 -13.56 1.91
CA ILE A 41 -10.36 -12.86 0.73
C ILE A 41 -11.37 -13.10 -0.37
N THR A 42 -11.98 -12.02 -0.87
CA THR A 42 -12.93 -12.09 -1.99
C THR A 42 -12.45 -11.20 -3.12
N LYS A 43 -12.95 -11.49 -4.32
CA LYS A 43 -12.64 -10.71 -5.52
C LYS A 43 -13.00 -9.23 -5.34
N GLU A 44 -14.14 -8.95 -4.71
CA GLU A 44 -14.60 -7.59 -4.44
C GLU A 44 -13.64 -6.82 -3.53
N LYS A 45 -13.14 -7.47 -2.46
CA LYS A 45 -12.16 -6.85 -1.56
C LYS A 45 -10.85 -6.55 -2.28
N LEU A 46 -10.40 -7.45 -3.16
CA LEU A 46 -9.16 -7.31 -3.91
C LEU A 46 -9.21 -6.20 -4.97
N LEU A 47 -10.37 -5.92 -5.56
CA LEU A 47 -10.53 -4.89 -6.61
C LEU A 47 -10.13 -3.48 -6.14
N ASP A 48 -10.47 -3.15 -4.89
CA ASP A 48 -10.24 -1.81 -4.32
C ASP A 48 -9.01 -1.76 -3.40
N MET A 49 -8.35 -2.90 -3.16
CA MET A 49 -7.16 -3.00 -2.32
C MET A 49 -5.95 -2.30 -2.96
N GLN A 50 -5.21 -1.53 -2.17
CA GLN A 50 -4.00 -0.83 -2.59
C GLN A 50 -2.73 -1.64 -2.31
N ASN A 51 -2.77 -2.55 -1.36
CA ASN A 51 -1.69 -3.45 -1.00
C ASN A 51 -2.31 -4.75 -0.47
N LEU A 52 -1.47 -5.76 -0.31
CA LEU A 52 -1.80 -6.98 0.41
C LEU A 52 -0.69 -7.21 1.42
N GLU A 53 -1.03 -7.37 2.70
CA GLU A 53 -0.10 -7.35 3.82
C GLU A 53 -0.53 -8.35 4.89
N ILE A 54 0.43 -8.83 5.67
CA ILE A 54 0.19 -9.65 6.87
C ILE A 54 0.46 -8.77 8.08
N GLU A 55 -0.50 -8.63 8.98
CA GLU A 55 -0.30 -7.95 10.27
C GLU A 55 0.48 -8.86 11.24
N LEU A 56 1.48 -8.31 11.92
CA LEU A 56 2.22 -8.96 13.00
C LEU A 56 1.83 -8.35 14.34
N LYS A 57 1.33 -9.19 15.24
CA LYS A 57 0.91 -8.82 16.59
C LYS A 57 1.91 -9.37 17.60
N ALA A 58 2.82 -8.49 18.01
CA ALA A 58 3.81 -8.74 19.05
C ALA A 58 4.27 -7.42 19.68
N ASP A 59 4.78 -7.49 20.91
CA ASP A 59 5.43 -6.36 21.55
C ASP A 59 6.95 -6.41 21.31
N PHE A 60 7.41 -5.66 20.31
CA PHE A 60 8.82 -5.55 19.98
C PHE A 60 9.57 -4.47 20.77
N THR A 61 8.97 -3.86 21.80
CA THR A 61 9.57 -2.73 22.53
C THR A 61 10.97 -3.06 23.06
N ALA A 62 11.13 -4.21 23.72
CA ALA A 62 12.42 -4.64 24.27
C ALA A 62 13.46 -4.96 23.17
N VAL A 63 13.01 -5.53 22.05
CA VAL A 63 13.84 -5.85 20.89
C VAL A 63 14.37 -4.56 20.25
N ILE A 64 13.49 -3.58 20.02
CA ILE A 64 13.84 -2.28 19.45
C ILE A 64 14.81 -1.53 20.36
N GLU A 65 14.59 -1.55 21.68
CA GLU A 65 15.50 -0.92 22.64
C GLU A 65 16.89 -1.57 22.62
N SER A 66 16.96 -2.90 22.56
CA SER A 66 18.23 -3.62 22.43
C SER A 66 18.95 -3.28 21.11
N LEU A 67 18.20 -3.12 20.01
CA LEU A 67 18.76 -2.73 18.72
C LEU A 67 19.31 -1.29 18.75
N LYS A 68 18.64 -0.35 19.42
CA LYS A 68 19.15 1.01 19.62
C LYS A 68 20.48 0.99 20.37
N GLN A 69 20.56 0.23 21.46
CA GLN A 69 21.78 0.13 22.26
C GLN A 69 22.93 -0.49 21.46
N LYS A 70 22.64 -1.52 20.67
CA LYS A 70 23.64 -2.22 19.85
C LYS A 70 24.16 -1.37 18.68
N THR A 71 23.27 -0.64 18.01
CA THR A 71 23.59 0.10 16.76
C THR A 71 23.90 1.57 16.98
N GLY A 72 23.50 2.15 18.11
CA GLY A 72 23.52 3.59 18.35
C GLY A 72 22.46 4.38 17.57
N ALA A 73 21.59 3.72 16.80
CA ALA A 73 20.55 4.35 16.01
C ALA A 73 19.35 4.77 16.86
N ASN A 74 18.71 5.90 16.53
CA ASN A 74 17.48 6.33 17.20
C ASN A 74 16.22 5.73 16.54
N LEU A 75 16.10 4.40 16.62
CA LEU A 75 15.03 3.66 15.95
C LEU A 75 13.64 3.96 16.53
N GLN A 76 12.70 4.31 15.66
CA GLN A 76 11.29 4.50 16.01
C GLN A 76 10.45 3.42 15.35
N ALA A 77 9.53 2.83 16.12
CA ALA A 77 8.56 1.88 15.59
C ALA A 77 7.57 2.59 14.65
N ARG A 78 6.98 1.84 13.71
CA ARG A 78 5.91 2.37 12.85
C ARG A 78 4.64 2.61 13.68
N PRO A 79 3.99 3.78 13.58
CA PRO A 79 2.73 4.06 14.28
C PRO A 79 1.59 3.12 13.87
N GLU A 80 1.55 2.73 12.59
CA GLU A 80 0.55 1.80 12.04
C GLU A 80 0.75 0.32 12.42
N GLY A 81 1.77 -0.01 13.22
CA GLY A 81 2.08 -1.37 13.61
C GLY A 81 2.99 -2.11 12.63
N PHE A 82 3.21 -3.40 12.91
CA PHE A 82 4.15 -4.25 12.19
C PHE A 82 3.42 -5.04 11.11
N HIS A 83 3.97 -5.05 9.90
CA HIS A 83 3.37 -5.78 8.79
C HIS A 83 4.43 -6.31 7.83
N ILE A 84 4.06 -7.36 7.10
CA ILE A 84 4.81 -7.88 5.95
C ILE A 84 4.04 -7.53 4.70
N THR A 85 4.59 -6.69 3.84
CA THR A 85 3.94 -6.39 2.56
C THR A 85 4.12 -7.54 1.59
N VAL A 86 3.03 -8.18 1.18
CA VAL A 86 2.99 -9.22 0.16
C VAL A 86 2.92 -8.60 -1.23
N VAL A 87 1.97 -7.71 -1.48
CA VAL A 87 1.81 -6.95 -2.74
C VAL A 87 1.82 -5.46 -2.40
N GLY A 88 2.73 -4.70 -2.99
CA GLY A 88 2.87 -3.27 -2.70
C GLY A 88 1.94 -2.35 -3.53
N PRO A 89 1.86 -1.06 -3.19
CA PRO A 89 1.06 -0.07 -3.94
C PRO A 89 1.38 0.06 -5.43
N THR A 90 2.61 -0.25 -5.83
CA THR A 90 3.06 -0.25 -7.23
C THR A 90 2.69 -1.53 -7.98
N GLU A 91 2.34 -2.59 -7.25
CA GLU A 91 2.01 -3.92 -7.77
C GLU A 91 0.49 -4.19 -7.77
N LYS A 92 -0.30 -3.31 -7.12
CA LYS A 92 -1.73 -3.50 -6.82
C LYS A 92 -2.64 -3.87 -8.00
N GLU A 93 -2.28 -3.53 -9.23
CA GLU A 93 -3.10 -3.87 -10.40
C GLU A 93 -3.25 -5.38 -10.59
N VAL A 94 -2.28 -6.18 -10.11
CA VAL A 94 -2.36 -7.65 -10.14
C VAL A 94 -3.52 -8.19 -9.29
N LEU A 95 -3.84 -7.51 -8.18
CA LEU A 95 -4.89 -7.95 -7.24
C LEU A 95 -6.27 -7.94 -7.93
N LYS A 96 -6.46 -7.06 -8.91
CA LYS A 96 -7.74 -6.88 -9.62
C LYS A 96 -8.02 -7.97 -10.66
N ILE A 97 -7.00 -8.71 -11.07
CA ILE A 97 -7.06 -9.68 -12.16
C ILE A 97 -6.82 -11.12 -11.71
N LEU A 98 -6.78 -11.36 -10.40
CA LEU A 98 -6.65 -12.72 -9.85
C LEU A 98 -7.82 -13.60 -10.29
N THR A 99 -7.51 -14.84 -10.68
CA THR A 99 -8.51 -15.87 -10.99
C THR A 99 -9.12 -16.43 -9.70
N ASP A 100 -10.27 -17.08 -9.79
CA ASP A 100 -10.93 -17.67 -8.62
C ASP A 100 -10.06 -18.75 -7.98
N GLU A 101 -9.34 -19.54 -8.79
CA GLU A 101 -8.35 -20.53 -8.35
C GLU A 101 -7.20 -19.89 -7.57
N GLN A 102 -6.70 -18.73 -8.02
CA GLN A 102 -5.66 -17.97 -7.32
C GLN A 102 -6.17 -17.37 -6.01
N ILE A 103 -7.42 -16.95 -5.96
CA ILE A 103 -8.06 -16.44 -4.73
C ILE A 103 -8.22 -17.59 -3.72
N GLU A 104 -8.65 -18.77 -4.16
CA GLU A 104 -8.72 -19.96 -3.30
C GLU A 104 -7.36 -20.40 -2.76
N GLU A 105 -6.31 -20.35 -3.60
CA GLU A 105 -4.93 -20.59 -3.16
C GLU A 105 -4.50 -19.57 -2.10
N LEU A 106 -4.72 -18.28 -2.36
CA LEU A 106 -4.40 -17.21 -1.42
C LEU A 106 -5.17 -17.35 -0.09
N GLN A 107 -6.41 -17.85 -0.14
CA GLN A 107 -7.22 -18.15 1.04
C GLN A 107 -6.64 -19.30 1.87
N LYS A 108 -6.10 -20.34 1.22
CA LYS A 108 -5.41 -21.45 1.90
C LYS A 108 -4.13 -20.97 2.57
N ILE A 109 -3.33 -20.16 1.85
CA ILE A 109 -2.12 -19.54 2.39
C ILE A 109 -2.46 -18.64 3.58
N ASN A 110 -3.55 -17.87 3.49
CA ASN A 110 -4.02 -17.03 4.59
C ASN A 110 -4.28 -17.85 5.88
N ALA A 111 -4.98 -18.97 5.74
CA ALA A 111 -5.30 -19.82 6.89
C ALA A 111 -4.04 -20.42 7.54
N GLN A 112 -3.06 -20.84 6.74
CA GLN A 112 -1.75 -21.31 7.24
C GLN A 112 -1.01 -20.21 8.00
N ILE A 113 -0.94 -19.00 7.43
CA ILE A 113 -0.28 -17.86 8.08
C ILE A 113 -0.95 -17.53 9.41
N GLN A 114 -2.30 -17.52 9.46
CA GLN A 114 -3.05 -17.26 10.69
C GLN A 114 -2.82 -18.32 11.78
N SER A 115 -2.50 -19.57 11.42
CA SER A 115 -2.10 -20.61 12.37
C SER A 115 -0.61 -20.57 12.73
N GLY A 116 0.16 -19.63 12.17
CA GLY A 116 1.61 -19.53 12.36
C GLY A 116 2.41 -20.53 11.52
N GLU A 117 1.76 -21.24 10.59
CA GLU A 117 2.40 -22.20 9.70
C GLU A 117 2.99 -21.52 8.47
N GLY A 118 4.14 -22.03 8.01
CA GLY A 118 4.76 -21.60 6.74
C GLY A 118 5.41 -20.22 6.76
N VAL A 119 5.49 -19.56 7.91
CA VAL A 119 6.25 -18.32 8.12
C VAL A 119 7.48 -18.62 8.96
N GLU A 120 8.67 -18.47 8.37
CA GLU A 120 9.94 -18.66 9.07
C GLU A 120 10.63 -17.31 9.28
N ILE A 121 10.98 -16.99 10.53
CA ILE A 121 11.78 -15.81 10.84
C ILE A 121 13.25 -16.23 10.82
N LYS A 122 14.01 -15.67 9.88
CA LYS A 122 15.42 -16.02 9.65
C LYS A 122 16.37 -15.29 10.59
N GLY A 123 15.95 -14.14 11.11
CA GLY A 123 16.77 -13.31 12.01
C GLY A 123 16.37 -11.85 11.96
N ILE A 124 17.18 -11.01 12.59
CA ILE A 124 17.08 -9.55 12.52
C ILE A 124 18.12 -9.05 11.52
N GLY A 125 17.72 -8.15 10.63
CA GLY A 125 18.62 -7.43 9.73
C GLY A 125 18.64 -5.94 10.03
N PHE A 126 19.74 -5.29 9.61
CA PHE A 126 19.94 -3.86 9.75
C PHE A 126 20.53 -3.26 8.48
N ILE A 127 20.02 -2.11 8.08
CA ILE A 127 20.57 -1.30 7.00
C ILE A 127 20.95 0.06 7.59
N ASP A 128 22.24 0.37 7.51
CA ASP A 128 22.76 1.71 7.75
C ASP A 128 22.93 2.42 6.40
N GLY A 129 22.20 3.51 6.21
CA GLY A 129 22.31 4.33 5.00
C GLY A 129 23.70 4.95 4.81
N SER A 130 24.48 5.09 5.89
CA SER A 130 25.82 5.67 5.83
C SER A 130 26.88 4.67 5.36
N ASP A 131 26.61 3.37 5.44
CA ASP A 131 27.50 2.30 4.99
C ASP A 131 27.43 2.12 3.47
N GLN A 132 28.24 2.93 2.77
CA GLN A 132 28.37 2.87 1.31
C GLN A 132 29.20 1.68 0.82
N GLU A 133 29.90 0.97 1.70
CA GLU A 133 30.69 -0.22 1.33
C GLU A 133 29.76 -1.42 1.12
N LYS A 134 28.70 -1.53 1.94
CA LYS A 134 27.70 -2.59 1.83
C LYS A 134 26.71 -2.35 0.69
N TYR A 135 26.15 -1.15 0.60
CA TYR A 135 25.19 -0.80 -0.45
C TYR A 135 25.38 0.62 -0.96
N LYS A 136 25.30 0.82 -2.28
CA LYS A 136 25.31 2.16 -2.86
C LYS A 136 23.95 2.83 -2.60
N MET A 137 23.89 3.79 -1.69
CA MET A 137 22.64 4.46 -1.32
C MET A 137 22.36 5.68 -2.19
N ARG A 138 21.08 6.01 -2.33
CA ARG A 138 20.66 7.33 -2.83
C ARG A 138 21.04 8.38 -1.81
N ASP A 139 21.34 9.61 -2.25
CA ASP A 139 21.73 10.69 -1.35
C ASP A 139 20.72 10.91 -0.21
N LEU A 140 19.42 10.84 -0.53
CA LEU A 140 18.33 11.01 0.45
C LEU A 140 18.23 9.87 1.48
N ASP A 141 18.87 8.73 1.25
CA ASP A 141 18.85 7.57 2.15
C ASP A 141 20.11 7.48 3.04
N LYS A 142 21.13 8.32 2.81
CA LYS A 142 22.45 8.20 3.47
C LYS A 142 22.44 8.40 4.99
N GLU A 143 21.44 9.09 5.52
CA GLU A 143 21.30 9.36 6.95
C GLU A 143 20.26 8.44 7.62
N LYS A 144 19.55 7.63 6.84
CA LYS A 144 18.50 6.76 7.33
C LYS A 144 19.10 5.48 7.91
N LYS A 145 18.36 4.85 8.82
CA LYS A 145 18.68 3.51 9.31
C LYS A 145 17.40 2.71 9.44
N THR A 146 17.44 1.42 9.16
CA THR A 146 16.25 0.56 9.23
C THR A 146 16.62 -0.79 9.83
N ALA A 147 15.91 -1.19 10.88
CA ALA A 147 15.95 -2.53 11.43
C ALA A 147 14.69 -3.31 11.03
N PHE A 148 14.84 -4.59 10.70
CA PHE A 148 13.73 -5.42 10.24
C PHE A 148 13.91 -6.88 10.66
N LEU A 149 12.80 -7.60 10.76
CA LEU A 149 12.81 -9.06 10.75
C LEU A 149 12.98 -9.53 9.31
N ALA A 150 13.92 -10.43 9.06
CA ALA A 150 14.04 -11.15 7.80
C ALA A 150 13.13 -12.39 7.86
N LEU A 151 12.24 -12.55 6.88
CA LEU A 151 11.30 -13.67 6.85
C LEU A 151 11.40 -14.44 5.54
N ASP A 152 11.15 -15.74 5.63
CA ASP A 152 10.90 -16.61 4.50
C ASP A 152 9.46 -17.14 4.58
N ILE A 153 8.74 -17.04 3.46
CA ILE A 153 7.36 -17.49 3.32
C ILE A 153 7.23 -18.15 1.94
N PRO A 154 7.67 -19.41 1.78
CA PRO A 154 7.78 -20.07 0.48
C PRO A 154 6.47 -20.09 -0.30
N ALA A 155 5.34 -20.35 0.37
CA ALA A 155 4.02 -20.36 -0.26
C ALA A 155 3.65 -19.00 -0.88
N LEU A 156 4.05 -17.89 -0.27
CA LEU A 156 3.84 -16.56 -0.84
C LEU A 156 4.82 -16.23 -1.97
N GLN A 157 6.04 -16.76 -1.96
CA GLN A 157 6.95 -16.64 -3.11
C GLN A 157 6.38 -17.37 -4.33
N GLU A 158 5.92 -18.60 -4.13
CA GLU A 158 5.30 -19.40 -5.19
C GLU A 158 4.05 -18.73 -5.73
N PHE A 159 3.19 -18.21 -4.84
CA PHE A 159 2.02 -17.44 -5.23
C PHE A 159 2.40 -16.21 -6.06
N ARG A 160 3.39 -15.41 -5.62
CA ARG A 160 3.90 -14.24 -6.37
C ARG A 160 4.37 -14.62 -7.77
N ALA A 161 5.11 -15.73 -7.90
CA ALA A 161 5.60 -16.20 -9.19
C ALA A 161 4.42 -16.58 -10.12
N LYS A 162 3.39 -17.27 -9.61
CA LYS A 162 2.19 -17.65 -10.39
C LYS A 162 1.40 -16.45 -10.92
N ILE A 163 1.38 -15.33 -10.19
CA ILE A 163 0.69 -14.10 -10.59
C ILE A 163 1.60 -13.13 -11.37
N GLY A 164 2.80 -13.57 -11.77
CA GLY A 164 3.72 -12.81 -12.62
C GLY A 164 4.48 -11.69 -11.89
N LEU A 165 4.53 -11.71 -10.55
CA LEU A 165 5.33 -10.77 -9.77
C LEU A 165 6.76 -11.28 -9.56
N PRO A 166 7.76 -10.37 -9.46
CA PRO A 166 9.12 -10.76 -9.15
C PRO A 166 9.24 -11.33 -7.72
N PRO A 167 10.29 -12.11 -7.43
CA PRO A 167 10.62 -12.51 -6.07
C PRO A 167 10.74 -11.31 -5.13
N LYS A 168 10.39 -11.50 -3.86
CA LYS A 168 10.40 -10.41 -2.87
C LYS A 168 11.15 -10.82 -1.62
N TYR A 169 11.95 -9.92 -1.07
CA TYR A 169 12.53 -10.13 0.26
C TYR A 169 11.47 -9.80 1.32
N PHE A 170 10.80 -10.82 1.85
CA PHE A 170 9.81 -10.63 2.91
C PHE A 170 10.48 -10.15 4.18
N HIS A 171 9.96 -9.07 4.73
CA HIS A 171 10.47 -8.46 5.95
C HIS A 171 9.35 -7.74 6.68
N ALA A 172 9.51 -7.58 7.98
CA ALA A 172 8.71 -6.67 8.79
C ALA A 172 9.65 -5.60 9.39
N THR A 173 9.42 -4.33 9.07
CA THR A 173 10.20 -3.23 9.66
C THR A 173 9.92 -3.16 11.16
N LEU A 174 10.96 -3.32 11.98
CA LEU A 174 10.87 -3.17 13.44
C LEU A 174 10.97 -1.69 13.83
N GLY A 175 11.81 -0.93 13.15
CA GLY A 175 11.91 0.49 13.34
C GLY A 175 12.94 1.15 12.44
N PHE A 176 12.89 2.47 12.39
CA PHE A 176 13.77 3.27 11.56
C PHE A 176 14.23 4.55 12.24
N GLU A 177 15.37 5.06 11.80
CA GLU A 177 15.80 6.42 12.04
C GLU A 177 15.55 7.22 10.75
N SER A 178 14.88 8.36 10.88
CA SER A 178 14.45 9.26 9.78
C SER A 178 13.37 8.68 8.84
N ALA A 179 13.61 7.55 8.18
CA ALA A 179 12.61 6.82 7.37
C ALA A 179 13.14 5.43 6.95
N ASP A 180 12.27 4.61 6.34
CA ASP A 180 12.66 3.30 5.81
C ASP A 180 13.57 3.36 4.57
N ILE A 181 14.44 2.35 4.48
CA ILE A 181 15.30 2.08 3.33
C ILE A 181 14.86 0.79 2.62
N HIS A 182 14.56 0.90 1.33
CA HIS A 182 14.10 -0.23 0.52
C HIS A 182 14.97 -0.54 -0.69
N PHE A 183 15.69 0.45 -1.23
CA PHE A 183 16.36 0.36 -2.52
C PHE A 183 17.80 0.86 -2.48
N GLN A 184 18.66 0.22 -3.27
CA GLN A 184 20.02 0.64 -3.56
C GLN A 184 20.13 1.11 -5.02
N VAL A 185 21.14 1.92 -5.32
CA VAL A 185 21.47 2.38 -6.67
C VAL A 185 22.38 1.35 -7.33
N ILE A 186 21.90 0.73 -8.40
CA ILE A 186 22.66 -0.28 -9.17
C ILE A 186 23.26 0.28 -10.47
N GLY A 187 23.01 1.56 -10.77
CA GLY A 187 23.53 2.22 -11.96
C GLY A 187 22.83 3.54 -12.23
N GLN A 188 23.11 4.11 -13.41
CA GLN A 188 22.43 5.28 -13.92
C GLN A 188 21.94 4.99 -15.34
N GLU A 189 20.76 5.49 -15.69
CA GLU A 189 20.20 5.39 -17.03
C GLU A 189 19.89 6.79 -17.57
N GLU A 190 20.22 7.01 -18.84
CA GLU A 190 19.90 8.26 -19.52
C GLU A 190 18.39 8.28 -19.84
N PHE A 191 17.69 9.31 -19.36
CA PHE A 191 16.25 9.48 -19.64
C PHE A 191 15.96 10.65 -20.58
N LYS A 192 16.93 11.56 -20.74
CA LYS A 192 16.99 12.62 -21.75
C LYS A 192 18.46 12.88 -22.10
N PRO A 193 18.76 13.44 -23.28
CA PRO A 193 20.13 13.80 -23.66
C PRO A 193 20.85 14.58 -22.56
N GLY A 194 21.92 14.01 -22.01
CA GLY A 194 22.72 14.58 -20.94
C GLY A 194 22.08 14.59 -19.54
N LYS A 195 20.96 13.89 -19.34
CA LYS A 195 20.29 13.76 -18.03
C LYS A 195 20.10 12.30 -17.66
N PHE A 196 20.68 11.94 -16.53
CA PHE A 196 20.68 10.59 -15.97
C PHE A 196 19.76 10.51 -14.75
N LYS A 197 19.08 9.38 -14.60
CA LYS A 197 18.36 9.01 -13.38
C LYS A 197 18.98 7.75 -12.79
N ASP A 198 18.94 7.66 -11.47
CA ASP A 198 19.42 6.47 -10.79
C ASP A 198 18.54 5.27 -11.15
N LYS A 199 19.20 4.18 -11.54
CA LYS A 199 18.58 2.87 -11.67
C LYS A 199 18.65 2.20 -10.30
N THR A 200 17.51 1.85 -9.73
CA THR A 200 17.43 1.26 -8.39
C THR A 200 17.05 -0.21 -8.42
N ALA A 201 17.46 -0.96 -7.39
CA ALA A 201 17.00 -2.32 -7.12
C ALA A 201 16.73 -2.50 -5.63
N PRO A 202 15.86 -3.44 -5.22
CA PRO A 202 15.63 -3.73 -3.81
C PRO A 202 16.93 -4.12 -3.10
N ILE A 203 17.09 -3.66 -1.87
CA ILE A 203 18.16 -4.16 -0.98
C ILE A 203 17.75 -5.55 -0.47
N PRO A 204 18.62 -6.58 -0.56
CA PRO A 204 18.39 -7.87 0.08
C PRO A 204 18.10 -7.70 1.58
N LYS A 205 17.05 -8.37 2.07
CA LYS A 205 16.64 -8.32 3.48
C LYS A 205 17.12 -9.58 4.19
N GLU A 206 18.44 -9.66 4.32
CA GLU A 206 19.11 -10.78 4.97
C GLU A 206 19.26 -10.53 6.47
N ALA A 207 19.28 -11.61 7.25
CA ALA A 207 19.61 -11.56 8.67
C ALA A 207 21.09 -11.19 8.85
N ASP A 208 21.38 -10.49 9.94
CA ASP A 208 22.73 -10.12 10.34
C ASP A 208 23.06 -10.81 11.67
N GLU A 209 24.00 -11.76 11.61
CA GLU A 209 24.39 -12.63 12.73
C GLU A 209 24.84 -11.85 13.98
N SER A 210 25.24 -10.58 13.83
CA SER A 210 25.58 -9.73 14.96
C SER A 210 24.40 -9.42 15.90
N PHE A 211 23.18 -9.74 15.48
CA PHE A 211 21.94 -9.61 16.26
C PHE A 211 21.37 -10.93 16.77
N ASP A 212 22.06 -12.06 16.63
CA ASP A 212 21.56 -13.38 17.05
C ASP A 212 21.14 -13.43 18.54
N GLU A 213 21.89 -12.76 19.42
CA GLU A 213 21.53 -12.65 20.83
C GLU A 213 20.21 -11.91 21.05
N ILE A 214 19.94 -10.85 20.29
CA ILE A 214 18.69 -10.10 20.36
C ILE A 214 17.56 -10.94 19.73
N PHE A 215 17.85 -11.63 18.63
CA PHE A 215 16.90 -12.51 17.95
C PHE A 215 16.42 -13.64 18.86
N ALA A 216 17.30 -14.20 19.71
CA ALA A 216 16.92 -15.20 20.70
C ALA A 216 15.91 -14.69 21.77
N THR A 217 15.69 -13.37 21.85
CA THR A 217 14.73 -12.74 22.77
C THR A 217 13.45 -12.27 22.09
N LEU A 218 13.21 -12.66 20.83
CA LEU A 218 11.98 -12.29 20.14
C LEU A 218 10.74 -12.74 20.92
N PRO A 219 9.73 -11.86 21.04
CA PRO A 219 8.45 -12.26 21.60
C PRO A 219 7.76 -13.28 20.70
N GLU A 220 6.76 -13.97 21.25
CA GLU A 220 5.81 -14.72 20.43
C GLU A 220 5.07 -13.78 19.47
N ILE A 221 4.98 -14.17 18.20
CA ILE A 221 4.37 -13.37 17.15
C ILE A 221 3.09 -14.05 16.68
N ASN A 222 1.97 -13.33 16.81
CA ASN A 222 0.68 -13.74 16.27
C ASN A 222 0.42 -13.05 14.94
N TYR A 223 -0.13 -13.77 13.96
CA TYR A 223 -0.40 -13.23 12.63
C TYR A 223 -1.89 -12.92 12.46
N GLY A 224 -2.22 -11.68 12.09
CA GLY A 224 -3.61 -11.26 11.88
C GLY A 224 -4.26 -11.86 10.62
N GLY A 225 -3.43 -12.34 9.68
CA GLY A 225 -3.83 -12.79 8.34
C GLY A 225 -3.62 -11.73 7.26
N LEU A 226 -3.94 -12.10 6.03
CA LEU A 226 -3.84 -11.24 4.85
C LEU A 226 -4.95 -10.18 4.85
N SER A 227 -4.53 -8.93 4.82
CA SER A 227 -5.39 -7.76 4.74
C SER A 227 -4.75 -6.71 3.83
N GLY A 228 -5.41 -5.57 3.66
CA GLY A 228 -4.85 -4.49 2.87
C GLY A 228 -5.65 -3.22 3.01
N GLN A 229 -5.01 -2.10 2.71
CA GLN A 229 -5.63 -0.79 2.65
C GLN A 229 -6.59 -0.75 1.47
N ILE A 230 -7.87 -0.62 1.76
CA ILE A 230 -8.89 -0.40 0.74
C ILE A 230 -8.86 1.07 0.38
N LYS A 231 -8.85 1.39 -0.91
CA LYS A 231 -9.04 2.76 -1.36
C LYS A 231 -10.40 3.23 -0.86
N GLU A 232 -10.44 4.23 0.02
CA GLU A 232 -11.69 4.89 0.37
C GLU A 232 -12.35 5.35 -0.93
N ARG A 233 -13.44 4.67 -1.32
CA ARG A 233 -14.37 5.26 -2.27
C ARG A 233 -14.93 6.44 -1.52
N LYS A 234 -14.55 7.66 -1.91
CA LYS A 234 -15.32 8.83 -1.52
C LYS A 234 -16.76 8.50 -1.91
N GLU A 235 -17.63 8.28 -0.93
CA GLU A 235 -19.06 8.27 -1.18
C GLU A 235 -19.32 9.52 -2.01
N ALA A 236 -20.01 9.33 -3.14
CA ALA A 236 -20.45 10.45 -3.93
C ALA A 236 -21.21 11.36 -2.97
N THR A 237 -20.58 12.47 -2.59
CA THR A 237 -21.23 13.48 -1.77
C THR A 237 -22.53 13.77 -2.50
N PRO A 238 -23.70 13.63 -1.86
CA PRO A 238 -24.94 13.97 -2.52
C PRO A 238 -24.75 15.37 -3.06
N VAL A 239 -24.85 15.51 -4.38
CA VAL A 239 -24.58 16.76 -5.08
C VAL A 239 -25.54 17.78 -4.49
N LYS A 240 -25.06 18.57 -3.52
CA LYS A 240 -25.66 19.84 -3.23
C LYS A 240 -25.56 20.62 -4.53
N ALA A 241 -26.70 21.08 -5.03
CA ALA A 241 -26.79 21.91 -6.21
C ALA A 241 -25.64 22.93 -6.17
N PRO A 242 -24.77 22.99 -7.20
CA PRO A 242 -23.58 23.80 -7.12
C PRO A 242 -23.99 25.26 -7.01
N GLU A 243 -23.61 25.90 -5.90
CA GLU A 243 -23.55 27.36 -5.86
C GLU A 243 -22.57 27.82 -6.93
N GLU A 244 -23.04 28.73 -7.79
CA GLU A 244 -22.32 29.28 -8.93
C GLU A 244 -20.98 29.90 -8.50
N LYS A 245 -19.90 29.13 -8.59
CA LYS A 245 -18.58 29.72 -8.84
C LYS A 245 -18.38 29.77 -10.34
N LYS A 246 -18.48 30.98 -10.89
CA LYS A 246 -18.12 31.31 -12.27
C LYS A 246 -16.62 31.08 -12.50
N GLU A 247 -16.22 29.83 -12.71
CA GLU A 247 -15.01 29.53 -13.45
C GLU A 247 -15.29 29.73 -14.93
N LYS A 248 -14.54 30.64 -15.55
CA LYS A 248 -14.52 30.83 -17.00
C LYS A 248 -14.05 29.53 -17.66
N ARG A 249 -14.97 28.63 -18.00
CA ARG A 249 -14.72 27.55 -18.96
C ARG A 249 -14.52 28.20 -20.33
N ILE A 250 -13.31 28.11 -20.85
CA ILE A 250 -13.07 28.29 -22.28
C ILE A 250 -13.66 27.05 -22.94
N THR A 251 -14.83 27.18 -23.56
CA THR A 251 -15.38 26.15 -24.46
C THR A 251 -14.50 26.10 -25.71
N LYS A 252 -13.59 25.13 -25.75
CA LYS A 252 -12.86 24.79 -26.97
C LYS A 252 -13.81 24.02 -27.89
N GLU A 253 -14.00 24.49 -29.11
CA GLU A 253 -14.72 23.77 -30.15
C GLU A 253 -13.76 22.94 -30.98
N TYR A 254 -14.14 21.70 -31.31
CA TYR A 254 -13.34 20.79 -32.13
C TYR A 254 -14.00 20.58 -33.49
N ASP A 255 -13.20 20.45 -34.54
CA ASP A 255 -13.63 19.96 -35.84
C ASP A 255 -13.70 18.43 -35.79
N ILE A 256 -14.91 17.92 -35.58
CA ILE A 256 -15.17 16.50 -35.38
C ILE A 256 -14.87 15.67 -36.62
N GLU A 257 -15.11 16.20 -37.81
CA GLU A 257 -14.79 15.52 -39.07
C GLU A 257 -13.28 15.40 -39.24
N LYS A 258 -12.55 16.47 -38.96
CA LYS A 258 -11.08 16.45 -38.95
C LYS A 258 -10.54 15.50 -37.88
N PHE A 259 -11.09 15.53 -36.68
CA PHE A 259 -10.71 14.64 -35.58
C PHE A 259 -10.91 13.17 -35.97
N ARG A 260 -12.08 12.82 -36.53
CA ARG A 260 -12.40 11.47 -36.99
C ARG A 260 -11.44 11.02 -38.09
N GLY A 261 -11.17 11.86 -39.09
CA GLY A 261 -10.23 11.54 -40.18
C GLY A 261 -8.80 11.27 -39.69
N LEU A 262 -8.31 12.09 -38.75
CA LEU A 262 -6.99 11.89 -38.14
C LEU A 262 -6.93 10.63 -37.27
N LEU A 263 -8.01 10.29 -36.57
CA LEU A 263 -8.10 9.08 -35.76
C LEU A 263 -8.13 7.82 -36.63
N VAL A 264 -8.87 7.82 -37.75
CA VAL A 264 -8.83 6.75 -38.76
C VAL A 264 -7.42 6.56 -39.30
N GLY A 265 -6.75 7.65 -39.71
CA GLY A 265 -5.38 7.58 -40.22
C GLY A 265 -4.37 7.05 -39.19
N LEU A 266 -4.55 7.37 -37.91
CA LEU A 266 -3.74 6.82 -36.82
C LEU A 266 -3.90 5.30 -36.72
N VAL A 267 -5.14 4.79 -36.78
CA VAL A 267 -5.45 3.36 -36.73
C VAL A 267 -4.91 2.63 -37.96
N GLU A 268 -5.12 3.16 -39.17
CA GLU A 268 -4.62 2.56 -40.41
C GLU A 268 -3.09 2.52 -40.48
N SER A 269 -2.41 3.50 -39.88
CA SER A 269 -0.95 3.55 -39.83
C SER A 269 -0.31 2.57 -38.82
N GLY A 270 -1.12 1.84 -38.04
CA GLY A 270 -0.67 0.90 -37.01
C GLY A 270 -0.02 1.57 -35.79
N LYS A 271 -0.18 2.90 -35.64
CA LYS A 271 0.42 3.69 -34.55
C LYS A 271 -0.56 3.97 -33.41
N SER A 272 -1.76 3.39 -33.46
CA SER A 272 -2.87 3.66 -32.56
C SER A 272 -2.83 2.92 -31.21
N GLY A 273 -1.74 2.20 -30.92
CA GLY A 273 -1.67 1.37 -29.71
C GLY A 273 -2.72 0.27 -29.77
N ASN A 274 -3.67 0.29 -28.82
CA ASN A 274 -4.77 -0.69 -28.76
C ASN A 274 -6.09 -0.20 -29.37
N ILE A 275 -6.14 1.00 -29.95
CA ILE A 275 -7.38 1.54 -30.54
C ILE A 275 -7.64 0.84 -31.87
N ALA A 276 -8.77 0.13 -31.96
CA ALA A 276 -9.22 -0.54 -33.18
C ALA A 276 -10.20 0.35 -33.97
N MET A 277 -10.42 -0.01 -35.24
CA MET A 277 -11.36 0.72 -36.13
C MET A 277 -12.78 0.77 -35.56
N GLY A 278 -13.20 -0.28 -34.83
CA GLY A 278 -14.50 -0.34 -34.16
C GLY A 278 -14.65 0.60 -32.96
N ASP A 279 -13.56 1.17 -32.44
CA ASP A 279 -13.59 2.08 -31.29
C ASP A 279 -13.76 3.56 -31.68
N ILE A 280 -13.63 3.88 -32.97
CA ILE A 280 -13.55 5.27 -33.45
C ILE A 280 -14.83 6.05 -33.13
N ASP A 281 -16.00 5.50 -33.43
CA ASP A 281 -17.27 6.21 -33.23
C ASP A 281 -17.53 6.45 -31.73
N ARG A 282 -17.18 5.49 -30.87
CA ARG A 282 -17.24 5.65 -29.41
C ARG A 282 -16.32 6.78 -28.92
N ILE A 283 -15.11 6.89 -29.46
CA ILE A 283 -14.15 7.94 -29.09
C ILE A 283 -14.64 9.32 -29.56
N VAL A 284 -15.22 9.39 -30.76
CA VAL A 284 -15.84 10.61 -31.30
C VAL A 284 -17.00 11.06 -30.40
N ASP A 285 -17.87 10.15 -29.98
CA ASP A 285 -18.99 10.45 -29.08
C ASP A 285 -18.52 11.03 -27.74
N ILE A 286 -17.41 10.53 -27.21
CA ILE A 286 -16.79 11.06 -25.99
C ILE A 286 -16.26 12.49 -26.22
N VAL A 287 -15.61 12.78 -27.36
CA VAL A 287 -15.14 14.14 -27.68
C VAL A 287 -16.29 15.14 -27.79
N ILE A 288 -17.41 14.72 -28.38
CA ILE A 288 -18.61 15.56 -28.53
C ILE A 288 -19.24 15.84 -27.17
N SER A 289 -19.33 14.84 -26.31
CA SER A 289 -20.07 14.91 -25.04
C SER A 289 -19.25 15.46 -23.87
N ASP A 290 -18.03 14.97 -23.68
CA ASP A 290 -17.10 15.42 -22.65
C ASP A 290 -15.64 15.08 -23.04
N PRO A 291 -14.94 15.97 -23.76
CA PRO A 291 -13.57 15.73 -24.18
C PRO A 291 -12.59 15.62 -22.99
N GLY A 292 -12.96 16.12 -21.81
CA GLY A 292 -12.18 15.98 -20.58
C GLY A 292 -12.16 14.56 -20.01
N SER A 293 -13.12 13.71 -20.43
CA SER A 293 -13.23 12.32 -19.97
C SER A 293 -12.35 11.34 -20.74
N LEU A 294 -11.84 11.71 -21.92
CA LEU A 294 -10.99 10.85 -22.77
C LEU A 294 -9.77 10.28 -22.03
N GLY A 295 -9.16 11.07 -21.14
CA GLY A 295 -8.01 10.62 -20.35
C GLY A 295 -8.33 9.49 -19.38
N LYS A 296 -9.58 9.41 -18.91
CA LYS A 296 -10.06 8.34 -18.03
C LYS A 296 -10.44 7.09 -18.83
N GLU A 297 -11.08 7.28 -19.98
CA GLU A 297 -11.59 6.21 -20.84
C GLU A 297 -10.50 5.51 -21.65
N LEU A 298 -9.53 6.26 -22.19
CA LEU A 298 -8.50 5.72 -23.09
C LEU A 298 -7.16 5.42 -22.41
N ARG A 299 -7.01 5.74 -21.12
CA ARG A 299 -5.83 5.43 -20.30
C ARG A 299 -4.49 5.65 -21.03
N GLY A 300 -3.75 4.57 -21.33
CA GLY A 300 -2.43 4.60 -21.97
C GLY A 300 -2.47 5.08 -23.42
N ASP A 301 -3.58 4.86 -24.11
CA ASP A 301 -3.80 5.24 -25.51
C ASP A 301 -4.21 6.73 -25.64
N PHE A 302 -4.55 7.38 -24.52
CA PHE A 302 -4.91 8.81 -24.48
C PHE A 302 -3.82 9.71 -25.06
N ARG A 303 -2.53 9.34 -24.95
CA ARG A 303 -1.44 10.18 -25.49
C ARG A 303 -1.53 10.35 -27.01
N PHE A 304 -1.98 9.33 -27.73
CA PHE A 304 -2.11 9.37 -29.18
C PHE A 304 -3.36 10.14 -29.61
N VAL A 305 -4.46 10.01 -28.86
CA VAL A 305 -5.71 10.72 -29.14
C VAL A 305 -5.63 12.20 -28.73
N LYS A 306 -4.86 12.53 -27.69
CA LYS A 306 -4.66 13.90 -27.22
C LYS A 306 -4.02 14.80 -28.27
N SER A 307 -2.99 14.33 -28.97
CA SER A 307 -2.34 15.13 -30.04
C SER A 307 -3.29 15.39 -31.22
N ILE A 308 -4.13 14.41 -31.55
CA ILE A 308 -5.16 14.56 -32.59
C ILE A 308 -6.24 15.55 -32.16
N LEU A 309 -6.65 15.48 -30.89
CA LEU A 309 -7.63 16.39 -30.32
C LEU A 309 -7.14 17.84 -30.36
N GLU A 310 -5.89 18.09 -29.97
CA GLU A 310 -5.25 19.41 -30.05
C GLU A 310 -5.14 19.91 -31.50
N GLU A 311 -4.86 19.02 -32.47
CA GLU A 311 -4.81 19.37 -33.89
C GLU A 311 -6.20 19.66 -34.49
N SER A 312 -7.26 19.11 -33.90
CA SER A 312 -8.65 19.30 -34.32
C SER A 312 -9.33 20.53 -33.69
N GLU A 313 -8.64 21.28 -32.82
CA GLU A 313 -9.19 22.51 -32.24
C GLU A 313 -9.51 23.54 -33.34
N LYS A 314 -10.77 24.00 -33.39
CA LYS A 314 -11.17 25.12 -34.24
C LYS A 314 -10.53 26.38 -33.67
N LYS A 315 -9.70 27.04 -34.50
CA LYS A 315 -9.12 28.35 -34.18
C LYS A 315 -10.16 29.45 -34.31
#